data_AF-A0A3A8TEU6-F1
#
_entry.id   AF-A0A3A8TEU6-F1
#
_cell.length_a   1.000
_cell.length_b   1.000
_cell.length_c   1.000
_cell.angle_alpha   90.00
_cell.angle_beta   90.00
_cell.angle_gamma   90.00
#
_symmetry.space_group_name_H-M   'P 1'
#
loop_
_entity.id
_entity.type
_entity.pdbx_description
1 polymer ?
#
loop_
_entity_poly.entity_id
_entity_poly.type
_entity_poly.pdbx_seq_one_letter_code
_entity_poly.pdbx_strand_id
1 'polypeptide(L)'
;MKLAPAFLSRASWHVEEAVQLEALEGLLRQVWAEGCRPWPDIPLSQDAFVASLATHTPSPSVRTGIAGVFAQLTPGDLYLACACAEGIPVALAAFERRHIASIPATLGHMKLTEAVLDDVRQQVREHLLVRTDRPPRISEYSGRSPLANWLRVVSVRTALSLLRTAREEDATGDEAILESLPASVGDPETEAIQRRYEGEFRQAMEDAFAALSSKPRYLLRLHFVDRLSTTKIGALFNVNQSTASRWLQSAQQDVHDETRRLLKERLDLSSQDFTSVLRSVESQLDLSLSRILTEA
;
A
#
# COMPACT_ATOMS: atom_id res chain seq x y z
N MET A 1 -6.65 -21.75 25.10
CA MET A 1 -5.73 -20.60 25.24
C MET A 1 -6.51 -19.30 25.07
N LYS A 2 -6.12 -18.20 25.73
CA LYS A 2 -6.73 -16.87 25.54
C LYS A 2 -6.00 -16.16 24.39
N LEU A 3 -6.75 -15.71 23.39
CA LEU A 3 -6.23 -15.06 22.18
C LEU A 3 -5.95 -13.57 22.40
N ALA A 4 -6.75 -12.88 23.22
CA ALA A 4 -6.61 -11.45 23.45
C ALA A 4 -5.27 -11.05 24.08
N PRO A 5 -4.72 -11.77 25.09
CA PRO A 5 -3.37 -11.47 25.59
C PRO A 5 -2.27 -11.70 24.53
N ALA A 6 -2.39 -12.76 23.72
CA ALA A 6 -1.45 -13.05 22.64
C ALA A 6 -1.49 -11.97 21.55
N PHE A 7 -2.68 -11.46 21.24
CA PHE A 7 -2.89 -10.34 20.34
C PHE A 7 -2.24 -9.05 20.88
N LEU A 8 -2.59 -8.66 22.10
CA LEU A 8 -2.13 -7.41 22.71
C LEU A 8 -0.62 -7.39 22.94
N SER A 9 0.03 -8.55 23.12
CA SER A 9 1.50 -8.64 23.23
C SER A 9 2.25 -8.17 21.97
N ARG A 10 1.58 -8.11 20.81
CA ARG A 10 2.15 -7.70 19.52
C ARG A 10 1.45 -6.50 18.90
N ALA A 11 0.29 -6.11 19.42
CA ALA A 11 -0.43 -4.94 18.95
C ALA A 11 0.20 -3.66 19.49
N SER A 12 0.05 -2.56 18.76
CA SER A 12 0.57 -1.24 19.16
C SER A 12 -0.30 -0.52 20.20
N TRP A 13 -1.28 -1.19 20.80
CA TRP A 13 -2.27 -0.57 21.68
C TRP A 13 -2.70 -1.50 22.82
N HIS A 14 -3.19 -0.90 23.91
CA HIS A 14 -3.51 -1.56 25.16
C HIS A 14 -5.01 -1.50 25.44
N VAL A 15 -5.51 -2.50 26.17
CA VAL A 15 -6.89 -2.56 26.66
C VAL A 15 -6.84 -2.70 28.18
N GLU A 16 -7.40 -1.73 28.90
CA GLU A 16 -7.35 -1.69 30.37
C GLU A 16 -8.61 -2.31 31.00
N GLU A 17 -9.75 -2.26 30.31
CA GLU A 17 -11.03 -2.75 30.83
C GLU A 17 -11.23 -4.25 30.56
N ALA A 18 -11.55 -5.01 31.61
CA ALA A 18 -11.81 -6.45 31.51
C ALA A 18 -12.94 -6.79 30.51
N VAL A 19 -13.99 -5.96 30.46
CA VAL A 19 -15.12 -6.12 29.52
C VAL A 19 -14.66 -5.98 28.07
N GLN A 20 -13.76 -5.04 27.79
CA GLN A 20 -13.19 -4.85 26.45
C GLN A 20 -12.25 -6.01 26.06
N LEU A 21 -11.56 -6.60 27.04
CA LEU A 21 -10.71 -7.77 26.82
C LEU A 21 -11.53 -9.01 26.44
N GLU A 22 -12.68 -9.22 27.09
CA GLU A 22 -13.62 -10.30 26.75
C GLU A 22 -14.26 -10.09 25.36
N ALA A 23 -14.65 -8.84 25.04
CA ALA A 23 -15.17 -8.50 23.72
C ALA A 23 -14.11 -8.74 22.61
N LEU A 24 -12.85 -8.35 22.86
CA LEU A 24 -11.74 -8.60 21.95
C LEU A 24 -11.49 -10.09 21.75
N GLU A 25 -11.51 -10.89 22.82
CA GLU A 25 -11.39 -12.36 22.74
C GLU A 25 -12.47 -12.97 21.84
N GLY A 26 -13.72 -12.54 22.01
CA GLY A 26 -14.85 -12.98 21.18
C GLY A 26 -14.66 -12.63 19.70
N LEU A 27 -14.26 -11.38 19.41
CA LEU A 27 -14.00 -10.91 18.06
C LEU A 27 -12.86 -11.69 17.38
N LEU A 28 -11.75 -11.93 18.09
CA LEU A 28 -10.62 -12.69 17.55
C LEU A 28 -11.02 -14.12 17.18
N ARG A 29 -11.83 -14.78 18.03
CA ARG A 29 -12.36 -16.12 17.74
C ARG A 29 -13.29 -16.13 16.53
N GLN A 30 -14.15 -15.11 16.42
CA GLN A 30 -15.06 -14.96 15.29
C GLN A 30 -14.27 -14.78 13.98
N VAL A 31 -13.32 -13.85 13.95
CA VAL A 31 -12.50 -13.57 12.76
C VAL A 31 -11.69 -14.81 12.35
N TRP A 32 -11.13 -15.56 13.30
CA TRP A 32 -10.45 -16.82 12.99
C TRP A 32 -11.43 -17.86 12.40
N ALA A 33 -12.60 -18.05 13.00
CA ALA A 33 -13.60 -19.01 12.54
C ALA A 33 -14.14 -18.67 11.13
N GLU A 34 -14.38 -17.38 10.86
CA GLU A 34 -14.74 -16.90 9.53
C GLU A 34 -13.59 -17.08 8.53
N GLY A 35 -12.35 -16.90 8.98
CA GLY A 35 -11.15 -17.04 8.16
C GLY A 35 -10.85 -18.48 7.75
N CYS A 36 -11.01 -19.45 8.65
CA CYS A 36 -10.73 -20.85 8.34
C CYS A 36 -11.86 -21.53 7.55
N ARG A 37 -13.09 -20.98 7.56
CA ARG A 37 -14.27 -21.58 6.92
C ARG A 37 -14.11 -21.89 5.42
N PRO A 38 -13.50 -21.02 4.59
CA PRO A 38 -13.24 -21.34 3.17
C PRO A 38 -12.06 -22.32 2.98
N TRP A 39 -11.31 -22.62 4.03
CA TRP A 39 -10.02 -23.32 4.00
C TRP A 39 -9.90 -24.40 5.09
N PRO A 40 -10.83 -25.38 5.14
CA PRO A 40 -10.89 -26.34 6.24
C PRO A 40 -9.64 -27.24 6.35
N ASP A 41 -8.94 -27.46 5.24
CA ASP A 41 -7.78 -28.38 5.18
C ASP A 41 -6.45 -27.70 5.52
N ILE A 42 -6.43 -26.38 5.77
CA ILE A 42 -5.22 -25.64 6.11
C ILE A 42 -5.05 -25.62 7.64
N PRO A 43 -4.02 -26.27 8.20
CA PRO A 43 -3.83 -26.38 9.65
C PRO A 43 -3.11 -25.16 10.25
N LEU A 44 -3.63 -23.95 10.06
CA LEU A 44 -3.08 -22.75 10.70
C LEU A 44 -3.62 -22.63 12.14
N SER A 45 -2.71 -22.53 13.12
CA SER A 45 -3.10 -22.37 14.52
C SER A 45 -3.77 -21.00 14.78
N GLN A 46 -4.67 -20.95 15.76
CA GLN A 46 -5.28 -19.68 16.21
C GLN A 46 -4.21 -18.67 16.62
N ASP A 47 -3.14 -19.14 17.26
CA ASP A 47 -2.09 -18.30 17.81
C ASP A 47 -1.25 -17.63 16.73
N ALA A 48 -0.87 -18.39 15.68
CA ALA A 48 -0.15 -17.85 14.53
C ALA A 48 -1.00 -16.83 13.76
N PHE A 49 -2.29 -17.14 13.56
CA PHE A 49 -3.22 -16.22 12.93
C PHE A 49 -3.36 -14.90 13.71
N VAL A 50 -3.58 -14.98 15.02
CA VAL A 50 -3.75 -13.82 15.90
C VAL A 50 -2.46 -12.99 16.00
N ALA A 51 -1.29 -13.62 16.02
CA ALA A 51 0.01 -12.94 16.01
C ALA A 51 0.21 -12.11 14.74
N SER A 52 -0.13 -12.68 13.58
CA SER A 52 -0.07 -11.98 12.30
C SER A 52 -1.07 -10.82 12.25
N LEU A 53 -2.32 -11.07 12.68
CA LEU A 53 -3.38 -10.06 12.73
C LEU A 53 -3.00 -8.86 13.62
N ALA A 54 -2.36 -9.10 14.77
CA ALA A 54 -1.91 -8.05 15.69
C ALA A 54 -0.92 -7.06 15.03
N THR A 55 -0.03 -7.56 14.17
CA THR A 55 1.00 -6.76 13.50
C THR A 55 0.41 -5.71 12.55
N HIS A 56 -0.78 -5.97 12.00
CA HIS A 56 -1.43 -5.13 10.99
C HIS A 56 -2.65 -4.36 11.51
N THR A 57 -2.95 -4.48 12.80
CA THR A 57 -4.12 -3.86 13.40
C THR A 57 -3.74 -2.52 14.05
N PRO A 58 -4.17 -1.38 13.48
CA PRO A 58 -3.95 -0.07 14.07
C PRO A 58 -4.76 0.08 15.35
N SER A 59 -4.32 1.00 16.21
CA SER A 59 -5.07 1.37 17.40
C SER A 59 -6.48 1.85 17.02
N PRO A 60 -7.53 1.33 17.68
CA PRO A 60 -8.91 1.74 17.40
C PRO A 60 -9.10 3.21 17.78
N SER A 61 -9.65 3.99 16.87
CA SER A 61 -10.09 5.35 17.18
C SER A 61 -11.39 5.32 17.98
N VAL A 62 -11.66 6.39 18.76
CA VAL A 62 -12.93 6.56 19.50
C VAL A 62 -14.16 6.40 18.59
N ARG A 63 -14.06 6.83 17.32
CA ARG A 63 -15.16 6.74 16.34
C ARG A 63 -15.37 5.33 15.78
N THR A 64 -14.30 4.57 15.60
CA THR A 64 -14.37 3.23 14.98
C THR A 64 -14.61 2.15 16.02
N GLY A 65 -14.02 2.30 17.21
CA GLY A 65 -14.00 1.27 18.23
C GLY A 65 -13.28 -0.01 17.77
N ILE A 66 -13.17 -0.98 18.68
CA ILE A 66 -12.50 -2.26 18.41
C ILE A 66 -13.24 -3.03 17.30
N ALA A 67 -14.56 -3.19 17.43
CA ALA A 67 -15.37 -3.94 16.46
C ALA A 67 -15.28 -3.38 15.04
N GLY A 68 -15.27 -2.05 14.88
CA GLY A 68 -15.17 -1.41 13.56
C GLY A 68 -13.82 -1.61 12.86
N VAL A 69 -12.74 -1.87 13.62
CA VAL A 69 -11.43 -2.20 13.05
C VAL A 69 -11.44 -3.60 12.42
N PHE A 70 -12.05 -4.58 13.10
CA PHE A 70 -12.17 -5.95 12.61
C PHE A 70 -13.23 -6.10 11.50
N ALA A 71 -14.28 -5.28 11.50
CA ALA A 71 -15.32 -5.30 10.46
C ALA A 71 -14.82 -4.96 9.05
N GLN A 72 -13.64 -4.34 8.94
CA GLN A 72 -13.02 -3.99 7.65
C GLN A 72 -12.13 -5.10 7.08
N LEU A 73 -11.98 -6.22 7.81
CA LEU A 73 -11.13 -7.33 7.39
C LEU A 73 -11.85 -8.23 6.38
N THR A 74 -11.04 -8.94 5.62
CA THR A 74 -11.44 -10.05 4.74
C THR A 74 -10.87 -11.32 5.36
N PRO A 75 -11.56 -11.96 6.32
CA PRO A 75 -10.95 -12.99 7.17
C PRO A 75 -10.42 -14.19 6.39
N GLY A 76 -11.15 -14.66 5.38
CA GLY A 76 -10.76 -15.82 4.57
C GLY A 76 -9.48 -15.59 3.77
N ASP A 77 -9.33 -14.40 3.22
CA ASP A 77 -8.14 -14.00 2.46
C ASP A 77 -6.95 -13.79 3.41
N LEU A 78 -7.18 -13.19 4.58
CA LEU A 78 -6.15 -13.00 5.60
C LEU A 78 -5.64 -14.33 6.14
N TYR A 79 -6.54 -15.28 6.39
CA TYR A 79 -6.19 -16.62 6.86
C TYR A 79 -5.29 -17.35 5.86
N LEU A 80 -5.64 -17.33 4.57
CA LEU A 80 -4.83 -17.92 3.52
C LEU A 80 -3.43 -17.26 3.45
N ALA A 81 -3.37 -15.93 3.50
CA ALA A 81 -2.11 -15.20 3.45
C ALA A 81 -1.19 -15.52 4.64
N CYS A 82 -1.75 -15.59 5.85
CA CYS A 82 -1.00 -15.99 7.05
C CYS A 82 -0.45 -17.42 6.91
N ALA A 83 -1.28 -18.36 6.45
CA ALA A 83 -0.86 -19.73 6.24
C ALA A 83 0.24 -19.88 5.16
N CYS A 84 0.20 -19.03 4.13
CA CYS A 84 1.27 -18.95 3.13
C CYS A 84 2.57 -18.37 3.72
N ALA A 85 2.48 -17.35 4.57
CA ALA A 85 3.65 -16.77 5.24
C ALA A 85 4.36 -17.77 6.19
N GLU A 86 3.59 -18.68 6.80
CA GLU A 86 4.08 -19.81 7.59
C GLU A 86 4.60 -20.98 6.73
N GLY A 87 4.48 -20.90 5.40
CA GLY A 87 4.97 -21.92 4.48
C GLY A 87 4.16 -23.22 4.47
N ILE A 88 2.89 -23.19 4.87
CA ILE A 88 2.03 -24.39 4.91
C ILE A 88 1.77 -24.89 3.48
N PRO A 89 2.16 -26.13 3.11
CA PRO A 89 2.08 -26.60 1.72
C PRO A 89 0.67 -26.56 1.11
N VAL A 90 -0.35 -26.92 1.91
CA VAL A 90 -1.76 -26.88 1.47
C VAL A 90 -2.22 -25.44 1.18
N ALA A 91 -1.73 -24.47 1.95
CA ALA A 91 -2.02 -23.06 1.73
C ALA A 91 -1.35 -22.53 0.47
N LEU A 92 -0.06 -22.85 0.27
CA LEU A 92 0.67 -22.48 -0.94
C LEU A 92 -0.01 -23.06 -2.19
N ALA A 93 -0.43 -24.31 -2.15
CA ALA A 93 -1.16 -24.94 -3.26
C ALA A 93 -2.53 -24.29 -3.50
N ALA A 94 -3.25 -23.89 -2.45
CA ALA A 94 -4.51 -23.17 -2.58
C ALA A 94 -4.31 -21.77 -3.16
N PHE A 95 -3.26 -21.05 -2.75
CA PHE A 95 -2.88 -19.75 -3.27
C PHE A 95 -2.49 -19.83 -4.75
N GLU A 96 -1.71 -20.84 -5.13
CA GLU A 96 -1.32 -21.09 -6.51
C GLU A 96 -2.55 -21.27 -7.42
N ARG A 97 -3.46 -22.16 -7.04
CA ARG A 97 -4.68 -22.45 -7.82
C ARG A 97 -5.63 -21.27 -7.93
N ARG A 98 -5.82 -20.50 -6.86
CA ARG A 98 -6.84 -19.44 -6.81
C ARG A 98 -6.33 -18.10 -7.30
N HIS A 99 -5.06 -17.79 -7.04
CA HIS A 99 -4.53 -16.45 -7.20
C HIS A 99 -3.48 -16.39 -8.31
N ILE A 100 -2.44 -17.23 -8.28
CA ILE A 100 -1.40 -17.23 -9.33
C ILE A 100 -1.98 -17.62 -10.70
N ALA A 101 -2.85 -18.62 -10.74
CA ALA A 101 -3.54 -19.03 -11.99
C ALA A 101 -4.40 -17.91 -12.62
N SER A 102 -4.81 -16.89 -11.85
CA SER A 102 -5.63 -15.77 -12.33
C SER A 102 -4.82 -14.62 -12.95
N ILE A 103 -3.48 -14.66 -12.85
CA ILE A 103 -2.61 -13.58 -13.30
C ILE A 103 -2.74 -13.31 -14.81
N PRO A 104 -2.74 -14.32 -15.71
CA PRO A 104 -2.93 -14.07 -17.15
C PRO A 104 -4.21 -13.31 -17.47
N ALA A 105 -5.34 -13.71 -16.87
CA ALA A 105 -6.62 -13.02 -17.05
C ALA A 105 -6.58 -11.58 -16.54
N THR A 106 -5.90 -11.34 -15.41
CA THR A 106 -5.74 -10.01 -14.81
C THR A 106 -4.93 -9.08 -15.71
N LEU A 107 -3.90 -9.60 -16.39
CA LEU A 107 -3.00 -8.84 -17.26
C LEU A 107 -3.41 -8.83 -18.73
N GLY A 108 -4.55 -9.44 -19.09
CA GLY A 108 -4.97 -9.58 -20.50
C GLY A 108 -5.06 -8.25 -21.26
N HIS A 109 -5.35 -7.14 -20.58
CA HIS A 109 -5.39 -5.80 -21.17
C HIS A 109 -4.02 -5.29 -21.66
N MET A 110 -2.91 -5.84 -21.16
CA MET A 110 -1.54 -5.47 -21.54
C MET A 110 -1.05 -6.21 -22.79
N LYS A 111 -1.78 -7.24 -23.26
CA LYS A 111 -1.44 -8.04 -24.45
C LYS A 111 0.00 -8.60 -24.43
N LEU A 112 0.41 -9.12 -23.28
CA LEU A 112 1.73 -9.73 -23.07
C LEU A 112 1.80 -11.10 -23.76
N THR A 113 3.01 -11.52 -24.12
CA THR A 113 3.26 -12.88 -24.63
C THR A 113 3.18 -13.89 -23.48
N GLU A 114 2.95 -15.17 -23.79
CA GLU A 114 2.86 -16.23 -22.76
C GLU A 114 4.17 -16.35 -21.97
N ALA A 115 5.33 -16.19 -22.63
CA ALA A 115 6.64 -16.19 -21.97
C ALA A 115 6.76 -15.09 -20.90
N VAL A 116 6.34 -13.85 -21.23
CA VAL A 116 6.35 -12.75 -20.26
C VAL A 116 5.35 -13.01 -19.13
N LEU A 117 4.19 -13.62 -19.42
CA LEU A 117 3.22 -13.99 -18.39
C LEU A 117 3.76 -15.07 -17.44
N ASP A 118 4.53 -16.03 -17.95
CA ASP A 118 5.25 -17.02 -17.15
C ASP A 118 6.27 -16.37 -16.21
N ASP A 119 7.09 -15.44 -16.72
CA ASP A 119 8.07 -14.72 -15.91
C ASP A 119 7.39 -13.87 -14.83
N VAL A 120 6.27 -13.21 -15.15
CA VAL A 120 5.49 -12.47 -14.15
C VAL A 120 4.98 -13.43 -13.07
N ARG A 121 4.41 -14.58 -13.43
CA ARG A 121 3.96 -15.57 -12.44
C ARG A 121 5.11 -16.01 -11.53
N GLN A 122 6.27 -16.28 -12.11
CA GLN A 122 7.45 -16.71 -11.36
C GLN A 122 7.95 -15.64 -10.39
N GLN A 123 8.14 -14.40 -10.86
CA GLN A 123 8.57 -13.31 -10.00
C GLN A 123 7.54 -12.98 -8.92
N VAL A 124 6.25 -13.11 -9.20
CA VAL A 124 5.21 -12.93 -8.17
C VAL A 124 5.32 -14.01 -7.08
N ARG A 125 5.58 -15.27 -7.44
CA ARG A 125 5.82 -16.34 -6.44
C ARG A 125 7.03 -16.01 -5.57
N GLU A 126 8.14 -15.64 -6.20
CA GLU A 126 9.39 -15.30 -5.51
C GLU A 126 9.19 -14.13 -4.54
N HIS A 127 8.61 -13.02 -5.02
CA HIS A 127 8.39 -11.84 -4.18
C HIS A 127 7.42 -12.09 -3.03
N LEU A 128 6.38 -12.90 -3.25
CA LEU A 128 5.29 -13.04 -2.29
C LEU A 128 5.48 -14.18 -1.30
N LEU A 129 6.04 -15.30 -1.74
CA LEU A 129 5.98 -16.56 -0.99
C LEU A 129 7.36 -17.01 -0.49
N VAL A 130 8.45 -16.57 -1.13
CA VAL A 130 9.79 -16.98 -0.72
C VAL A 130 10.26 -16.13 0.44
N ARG A 131 10.64 -16.80 1.52
CA ARG A 131 11.35 -16.19 2.63
C ARG A 131 12.82 -16.09 2.28
N THR A 132 13.39 -14.89 2.43
CA THR A 132 14.84 -14.64 2.33
C THR A 132 15.34 -14.22 3.70
N ASP A 133 16.23 -13.23 3.79
CA ASP A 133 16.63 -12.59 5.05
C ASP A 133 15.47 -11.82 5.72
N ARG A 134 14.38 -11.57 4.97
CA ARG A 134 13.15 -10.94 5.47
C ARG A 134 11.96 -11.90 5.35
N PRO A 135 10.89 -11.69 6.15
CA PRO A 135 9.63 -12.40 5.96
C PRO A 135 9.10 -12.26 4.52
N PRO A 136 8.40 -13.28 3.99
CA PRO A 136 7.83 -13.23 2.65
C PRO A 136 6.80 -12.10 2.55
N ARG A 137 6.74 -11.33 1.46
CA ARG A 137 5.88 -10.11 1.39
C ARG A 137 4.39 -10.39 1.59
N ILE A 138 3.93 -11.63 1.38
CA ILE A 138 2.56 -12.01 1.70
C ILE A 138 2.23 -11.82 3.20
N SER A 139 3.24 -11.81 4.09
CA SER A 139 3.04 -11.49 5.50
C SER A 139 2.69 -10.02 5.75
N GLU A 140 2.86 -9.13 4.77
CA GLU A 140 2.48 -7.71 4.86
C GLU A 140 0.99 -7.47 4.53
N TYR A 141 0.29 -8.50 4.06
CA TYR A 141 -1.11 -8.38 3.69
C TYR A 141 -1.99 -8.23 4.95
N SER A 142 -2.63 -7.07 5.07
CA SER A 142 -3.39 -6.67 6.27
C SER A 142 -4.86 -7.10 6.29
N GLY A 143 -5.35 -7.79 5.24
CA GLY A 143 -6.75 -8.23 5.17
C GLY A 143 -7.77 -7.13 4.87
N ARG A 144 -7.39 -5.85 4.76
CA ARG A 144 -8.32 -4.71 4.58
C ARG A 144 -8.94 -4.57 3.18
N SER A 145 -8.46 -5.36 2.23
CA SER A 145 -9.05 -5.45 0.90
C SER A 145 -8.93 -6.88 0.40
N PRO A 146 -9.77 -7.35 -0.53
CA PRO A 146 -9.64 -8.70 -1.07
C PRO A 146 -8.22 -8.98 -1.58
N LEU A 147 -7.67 -10.15 -1.26
CA LEU A 147 -6.30 -10.55 -1.63
C LEU A 147 -6.10 -10.56 -3.14
N ALA A 148 -7.16 -10.84 -3.91
CA ALA A 148 -7.12 -10.73 -5.36
C ALA A 148 -6.84 -9.29 -5.87
N ASN A 149 -7.34 -8.27 -5.17
CA ASN A 149 -7.06 -6.88 -5.52
C ASN A 149 -5.61 -6.51 -5.20
N TRP A 150 -5.12 -6.95 -4.05
CA TRP A 150 -3.71 -6.78 -3.68
C TRP A 150 -2.77 -7.53 -4.64
N LEU A 151 -3.12 -8.75 -5.05
CA LEU A 151 -2.33 -9.48 -6.03
C LEU A 151 -2.33 -8.80 -7.39
N ARG A 152 -3.48 -8.29 -7.86
CA ARG A 152 -3.56 -7.52 -9.11
C ARG A 152 -2.53 -6.39 -9.14
N VAL A 153 -2.37 -5.69 -8.01
CA VAL A 153 -1.34 -4.65 -7.85
C VAL A 153 0.06 -5.19 -8.08
N VAL A 154 0.40 -6.24 -7.34
CA VAL A 154 1.73 -6.85 -7.38
C VAL A 154 2.04 -7.33 -8.80
N SER A 155 1.11 -8.05 -9.44
CA SER A 155 1.28 -8.57 -10.79
C SER A 155 1.46 -7.49 -11.85
N VAL A 156 0.71 -6.38 -11.79
CA VAL A 156 0.88 -5.27 -12.73
C VAL A 156 2.25 -4.61 -12.57
N ARG A 157 2.69 -4.38 -11.33
CA ARG A 157 4.02 -3.80 -11.06
C ARG A 157 5.14 -4.71 -11.53
N THR A 158 5.03 -6.01 -11.27
CA THR A 158 5.98 -7.00 -11.77
C THR A 158 6.04 -6.99 -13.30
N ALA A 159 4.89 -6.98 -13.98
CA ALA A 159 4.84 -6.92 -15.44
C ALA A 159 5.45 -5.62 -16.01
N LEU A 160 5.15 -4.46 -15.42
CA LEU A 160 5.72 -3.19 -15.84
C LEU A 160 7.24 -3.13 -15.60
N SER A 161 7.72 -3.66 -14.47
CA SER A 161 9.16 -3.75 -14.19
C SER A 161 9.88 -4.60 -15.25
N LEU A 162 9.34 -5.77 -15.59
CA LEU A 162 9.90 -6.64 -16.63
C LEU A 162 9.94 -5.97 -18.00
N LEU A 163 8.86 -5.30 -18.40
CA LEU A 163 8.82 -4.55 -19.67
C LEU A 163 9.80 -3.38 -19.70
N ARG A 164 10.07 -2.75 -18.56
CA ARG A 164 11.07 -1.68 -18.47
C ARG A 164 12.48 -2.23 -18.61
N THR A 165 12.82 -3.31 -17.89
CA THR A 165 14.13 -3.95 -17.99
C THR A 165 14.40 -4.44 -19.42
N ALA A 166 13.44 -5.09 -20.07
CA ALA A 166 13.57 -5.49 -21.47
C ALA A 166 13.82 -4.30 -22.42
N ARG A 167 13.15 -3.16 -22.19
CA ARG A 167 13.39 -1.94 -22.96
C ARG A 167 14.75 -1.31 -22.69
N GLU A 168 15.26 -1.37 -21.46
CA GLU A 168 16.58 -0.85 -21.11
C GLU A 168 17.69 -1.71 -21.73
N GLU A 169 17.50 -3.04 -21.78
CA GLU A 169 18.36 -4.00 -22.48
C GLU A 169 18.31 -3.81 -24.01
N ASP A 170 17.14 -3.50 -24.58
CA ASP A 170 17.00 -3.16 -26.00
C ASP A 170 17.55 -1.75 -26.33
N ALA A 171 17.39 -0.77 -25.42
CA ALA A 171 17.82 0.62 -25.60
C ALA A 171 19.33 0.83 -25.45
N THR A 172 20.05 -0.14 -24.88
CA THR A 172 21.53 -0.14 -24.94
C THR A 172 22.06 -0.37 -26.36
N GLY A 173 21.15 -0.66 -27.31
CA GLY A 173 21.45 -0.81 -28.73
C GLY A 173 21.34 0.45 -29.58
N ASP A 174 20.54 1.49 -29.25
CA ASP A 174 20.27 2.52 -30.27
C ASP A 174 19.75 3.93 -29.90
N GLU A 175 19.63 4.39 -28.64
CA GLU A 175 19.08 5.77 -28.44
C GLU A 175 19.67 6.55 -27.26
N ALA A 176 20.86 7.11 -27.51
CA ALA A 176 21.21 8.43 -27.00
C ALA A 176 20.33 9.49 -27.67
N ILE A 177 20.03 10.59 -26.95
CA ILE A 177 19.38 11.85 -27.36
C ILE A 177 17.93 12.00 -26.85
N LEU A 178 17.76 12.68 -25.70
CA LEU A 178 16.97 13.93 -25.66
C LEU A 178 17.22 14.72 -24.36
N GLU A 179 17.47 16.00 -24.55
CA GLU A 179 17.98 16.99 -23.60
C GLU A 179 16.89 18.01 -23.20
N SER A 180 16.92 18.47 -21.93
CA SER A 180 16.50 19.78 -21.38
C SER A 180 15.03 20.28 -21.41
N LEU A 181 14.60 20.96 -20.32
CA LEU A 181 13.69 22.14 -20.27
C LEU A 181 13.75 22.81 -18.85
N PRO A 182 13.36 24.09 -18.65
CA PRO A 182 14.04 25.09 -17.81
C PRO A 182 13.42 25.38 -16.43
N ALA A 183 14.21 26.00 -15.55
CA ALA A 183 13.81 26.49 -14.22
C ALA A 183 12.85 27.69 -14.31
N SER A 184 11.78 27.67 -13.51
CA SER A 184 10.78 28.74 -13.41
C SER A 184 11.20 29.84 -12.42
N VAL A 185 10.79 31.07 -12.72
CA VAL A 185 11.11 32.35 -12.05
C VAL A 185 10.37 32.48 -10.70
N GLY A 186 11.10 32.61 -9.60
CA GLY A 186 10.58 32.93 -8.25
C GLY A 186 11.09 34.28 -7.72
N ASP A 187 10.35 34.87 -6.80
CA ASP A 187 10.74 36.07 -6.02
C ASP A 187 11.92 35.72 -5.07
N PRO A 188 13.06 36.45 -5.07
CA PRO A 188 14.27 36.07 -4.33
C PRO A 188 14.09 35.86 -2.83
N GLU A 189 13.15 36.59 -2.22
CA GLU A 189 12.79 36.44 -0.79
C GLU A 189 12.05 35.10 -0.56
N THR A 190 11.17 34.73 -1.48
CA THR A 190 10.45 33.45 -1.47
C THR A 190 11.38 32.27 -1.74
N GLU A 191 12.36 32.40 -2.64
CA GLU A 191 13.35 31.33 -2.92
C GLU A 191 14.30 31.07 -1.74
N ALA A 192 14.70 32.10 -1.00
CA ALA A 192 15.53 31.95 0.20
C ALA A 192 14.77 31.23 1.33
N ILE A 193 13.47 31.52 1.46
CA ILE A 193 12.57 30.84 2.40
C ILE A 193 12.31 29.39 1.94
N GLN A 194 12.14 29.13 0.64
CA GLN A 194 11.99 27.77 0.09
C GLN A 194 13.19 26.89 0.38
N ARG A 195 14.42 27.34 0.08
CA ARG A 195 15.64 26.54 0.36
C ARG A 195 15.82 26.24 1.85
N ARG A 196 15.34 27.16 2.71
CA ARG A 196 15.42 27.00 4.16
C ARG A 196 14.47 25.92 4.69
N TYR A 197 13.30 25.73 4.06
CA TYR A 197 12.26 24.81 4.53
C TYR A 197 12.04 23.57 3.63
N GLU A 198 12.78 23.45 2.53
CA GLU A 198 12.66 22.34 1.58
C GLU A 198 12.89 20.97 2.25
N GLY A 199 13.83 20.91 3.19
CA GLY A 199 14.15 19.69 3.96
C GLY A 199 13.01 19.26 4.87
N GLU A 200 12.48 20.18 5.70
CA GLU A 200 11.35 19.86 6.57
C GLU A 200 10.07 19.56 5.78
N PHE A 201 9.88 20.24 4.64
CA PHE A 201 8.78 19.98 3.71
C PHE A 201 8.85 18.58 3.11
N ARG A 202 10.01 18.19 2.58
CA ARG A 202 10.23 16.85 2.03
C ARG A 202 9.96 15.77 3.08
N GLN A 203 10.52 15.94 4.28
CA GLN A 203 10.31 14.98 5.36
C GLN A 203 8.83 14.92 5.78
N ALA A 204 8.14 16.06 5.88
CA ALA A 204 6.72 16.09 6.22
C ALA A 204 5.86 15.42 5.15
N MET A 205 6.21 15.55 3.87
CA MET A 205 5.55 14.84 2.78
C MET A 205 5.79 13.33 2.82
N GLU A 206 7.02 12.88 3.07
CA GLU A 206 7.35 11.47 3.24
C GLU A 206 6.56 10.85 4.39
N ASP A 207 6.49 11.56 5.52
CA ASP A 207 5.75 11.14 6.71
C ASP A 207 4.24 11.13 6.46
N ALA A 208 3.69 12.15 5.78
CA ALA A 208 2.30 12.19 5.36
C ALA A 208 1.97 11.03 4.42
N PHE A 209 2.87 10.76 3.48
CA PHE A 209 2.72 9.63 2.58
C PHE A 209 2.77 8.30 3.32
N ALA A 210 3.65 8.15 4.32
CA ALA A 210 3.77 6.98 5.19
C ALA A 210 2.58 6.82 6.17
N ALA A 211 1.88 7.92 6.49
CA ALA A 211 0.68 7.90 7.34
C ALA A 211 -0.60 7.48 6.60
N LEU A 212 -0.65 7.62 5.27
CA LEU A 212 -1.83 7.22 4.47
C LEU A 212 -2.18 5.73 4.59
N SER A 213 -3.45 5.42 4.35
CA SER A 213 -3.85 4.02 4.17
C SER A 213 -3.32 3.46 2.84
N SER A 214 -3.20 2.13 2.74
CA SER A 214 -2.56 1.46 1.61
C SER A 214 -3.20 1.74 0.25
N LYS A 215 -4.51 2.02 0.19
CA LYS A 215 -5.26 2.24 -1.06
C LYS A 215 -5.00 3.64 -1.69
N PRO A 216 -5.15 4.77 -0.98
CA PRO A 216 -4.75 6.10 -1.48
C PRO A 216 -3.28 6.15 -1.91
N ARG A 217 -2.39 5.61 -1.08
CA ARG A 217 -0.95 5.50 -1.38
C ARG A 217 -0.69 4.81 -2.72
N TYR A 218 -1.41 3.73 -2.95
CA TYR A 218 -1.28 2.93 -4.16
C TYR A 218 -1.78 3.65 -5.42
N LEU A 219 -2.93 4.34 -5.34
CA LEU A 219 -3.48 5.13 -6.45
C LEU A 219 -2.50 6.22 -6.90
N LEU A 220 -1.89 6.92 -5.94
CA LEU A 220 -0.88 7.94 -6.22
C LEU A 220 0.32 7.34 -6.94
N ARG A 221 0.82 6.19 -6.48
CA ARG A 221 1.96 5.53 -7.13
C ARG A 221 1.65 5.06 -8.54
N LEU A 222 0.47 4.50 -8.79
CA LEU A 222 0.04 4.12 -10.15
C LEU A 222 0.03 5.31 -11.11
N HIS A 223 -0.44 6.46 -10.64
CA HIS A 223 -0.56 7.64 -11.49
C HIS A 223 0.79 8.32 -11.72
N PHE A 224 1.57 8.53 -10.67
CA PHE A 224 2.76 9.36 -10.72
C PHE A 224 4.06 8.60 -11.03
N VAL A 225 4.20 7.35 -10.59
CA VAL A 225 5.38 6.50 -10.88
C VAL A 225 5.13 5.69 -12.14
N ASP A 226 4.03 4.95 -12.16
CA ASP A 226 3.72 4.03 -13.25
C ASP A 226 3.09 4.75 -14.47
N ARG A 227 2.83 6.08 -14.36
CA ARG A 227 2.28 6.95 -15.42
C ARG A 227 0.93 6.46 -15.97
N LEU A 228 0.13 5.73 -15.19
CA LEU A 228 -1.20 5.27 -15.63
C LEU A 228 -2.20 6.44 -15.65
N SER A 229 -2.96 6.54 -16.75
CA SER A 229 -4.08 7.47 -16.84
C SER A 229 -5.25 7.06 -15.94
N THR A 230 -6.08 8.02 -15.54
CA THR A 230 -7.29 7.75 -14.74
C THR A 230 -8.26 6.78 -15.43
N THR A 231 -8.24 6.71 -16.77
CA THR A 231 -8.96 5.69 -17.54
C THR A 231 -8.42 4.29 -17.31
N LYS A 232 -7.09 4.11 -17.36
CA LYS A 232 -6.43 2.80 -17.10
C LYS A 232 -6.59 2.39 -15.63
N ILE A 233 -6.51 3.35 -14.71
CA ILE A 233 -6.78 3.13 -13.29
C ILE A 233 -8.25 2.71 -13.11
N GLY A 234 -9.20 3.37 -13.77
CA GLY A 234 -10.61 2.96 -13.76
C GLY A 234 -10.80 1.51 -14.19
N ALA A 235 -10.22 1.13 -15.32
CA ALA A 235 -10.25 -0.25 -15.80
C ALA A 235 -9.61 -1.23 -14.78
N LEU A 236 -8.48 -0.87 -14.18
CA LEU A 236 -7.77 -1.70 -13.19
C LEU A 236 -8.62 -2.00 -11.94
N PHE A 237 -9.43 -1.03 -11.50
CA PHE A 237 -10.30 -1.16 -10.33
C PHE A 237 -11.74 -1.53 -10.68
N ASN A 238 -12.03 -1.78 -11.97
CA ASN A 238 -13.39 -2.02 -12.49
C ASN A 238 -14.38 -0.90 -12.09
N VAL A 239 -13.94 0.36 -12.22
CA VAL A 239 -14.74 1.55 -11.96
C VAL A 239 -14.67 2.53 -13.13
N ASN A 240 -15.66 3.42 -13.22
CA ASN A 240 -15.65 4.47 -14.23
C ASN A 240 -14.46 5.42 -14.03
N GLN A 241 -13.95 5.98 -15.14
CA GLN A 241 -12.85 6.95 -15.13
C GLN A 241 -13.12 8.12 -14.18
N SER A 242 -14.37 8.61 -14.09
CA SER A 242 -14.78 9.67 -13.17
C SER A 242 -14.70 9.28 -11.69
N THR A 243 -14.79 7.99 -11.37
CA THR A 243 -14.63 7.46 -10.01
C THR A 243 -13.15 7.32 -9.66
N ALA A 244 -12.34 6.79 -10.58
CA ALA A 244 -10.89 6.73 -10.42
C ALA A 244 -10.27 8.13 -10.28
N SER A 245 -10.74 9.11 -11.06
CA SER A 245 -10.32 10.51 -10.94
C SER A 245 -10.64 11.09 -9.56
N ARG A 246 -11.86 10.85 -9.03
CA ARG A 246 -12.24 11.32 -7.69
C ARG A 246 -11.43 10.64 -6.58
N TRP A 247 -11.14 9.35 -6.73
CA TRP A 247 -10.28 8.65 -5.76
C TRP A 247 -8.86 9.17 -5.76
N LEU A 248 -8.29 9.45 -6.93
CA LEU A 248 -6.96 10.03 -7.05
C LEU A 248 -6.91 11.44 -6.45
N GLN A 249 -7.91 12.27 -6.74
CA GLN A 249 -8.02 13.61 -6.17
C GLN A 249 -8.17 13.57 -4.65
N SER A 250 -9.00 12.66 -4.11
CA SER A 250 -9.12 12.47 -2.67
C SER A 250 -7.79 12.04 -2.04
N ALA A 251 -7.06 11.12 -2.68
CA ALA A 251 -5.77 10.67 -2.18
C ALA A 251 -4.72 11.80 -2.19
N GLN A 252 -4.72 12.66 -3.22
CA GLN A 252 -3.86 13.85 -3.28
C GLN A 252 -4.22 14.83 -2.15
N GLN A 253 -5.52 15.06 -1.92
CA GLN A 253 -5.99 15.94 -0.85
C GLN A 253 -5.59 15.43 0.54
N ASP A 254 -5.68 14.11 0.78
CA ASP A 254 -5.29 13.51 2.06
C ASP A 254 -3.78 13.70 2.34
N VAL A 255 -2.92 13.52 1.32
CA VAL A 255 -1.46 13.80 1.46
C VAL A 255 -1.25 15.27 1.82
N HIS A 256 -1.95 16.15 1.12
CA HIS A 256 -1.81 17.59 1.26
C HIS A 256 -2.21 18.06 2.66
N ASP A 257 -3.35 17.60 3.16
CA ASP A 257 -3.86 17.99 4.47
C ASP A 257 -2.97 17.47 5.61
N GLU A 258 -2.45 16.25 5.47
CA GLU A 258 -1.54 15.66 6.46
C GLU A 258 -0.14 16.32 6.43
N THR A 259 0.38 16.63 5.23
CA THR A 259 1.64 17.39 5.08
C THR A 259 1.52 18.76 5.76
N ARG A 260 0.39 19.46 5.55
CA ARG A 260 0.11 20.75 6.18
C ARG A 260 0.03 20.62 7.71
N ARG A 261 -0.59 19.57 8.23
CA ARG A 261 -0.65 19.31 9.68
C ARG A 261 0.76 19.16 10.27
N LEU A 262 1.59 18.30 9.66
CA LEU A 262 2.95 18.02 10.10
C LEU A 262 3.86 19.27 10.04
N LEU A 263 3.70 20.10 9.01
CA LEU A 263 4.48 21.33 8.89
C LEU A 263 4.10 22.39 9.93
N LYS A 264 2.81 22.50 10.28
CA LYS A 264 2.38 23.39 11.37
C LYS A 264 3.00 22.98 12.71
N GLU A 265 3.04 21.69 12.99
CA GLU A 265 3.60 21.15 14.23
C GLU A 265 5.13 21.33 14.31
N ARG A 266 5.83 21.25 13.16
CA ARG A 266 7.29 21.30 13.11
C ARG A 266 7.88 22.70 13.10
N LEU A 267 7.22 23.65 12.45
CA LEU A 267 7.84 24.92 12.11
C LEU A 267 7.47 26.08 13.05
N ASP A 268 6.48 25.91 13.94
CA ASP A 268 5.99 26.94 14.88
C ASP A 268 5.80 28.33 14.22
N LEU A 269 5.42 28.34 12.93
CA LEU A 269 5.37 29.55 12.12
C LEU A 269 4.09 30.33 12.38
N SER A 270 4.23 31.65 12.42
CA SER A 270 3.09 32.58 12.40
C SER A 270 2.22 32.32 11.16
N SER A 271 0.90 32.44 11.31
CA SER A 271 -0.09 32.03 10.30
C SER A 271 -0.01 32.77 8.96
N GLN A 272 0.64 33.94 8.91
CA GLN A 272 0.83 34.71 7.67
C GLN A 272 2.00 34.20 6.81
N ASP A 273 3.17 33.89 7.40
CA ASP A 273 4.33 33.39 6.66
C ASP A 273 4.09 31.96 6.14
N PHE A 274 3.40 31.15 6.95
CA PHE A 274 3.00 29.79 6.61
C PHE A 274 2.12 29.70 5.35
N THR A 275 1.23 30.68 5.14
CA THR A 275 0.28 30.68 4.02
C THR A 275 0.94 31.04 2.70
N SER A 276 1.95 31.93 2.72
CA SER A 276 2.73 32.30 1.52
C SER A 276 3.68 31.18 1.09
N VAL A 277 4.29 30.47 2.05
CA VAL A 277 5.16 29.31 1.78
C VAL A 277 4.36 28.13 1.22
N LEU A 278 3.20 27.77 1.81
CA LEU A 278 2.37 26.68 1.32
C LEU A 278 1.84 26.92 -0.10
N ARG A 279 1.36 28.13 -0.41
CA ARG A 279 0.80 28.45 -1.73
C ARG A 279 1.84 28.31 -2.86
N SER A 280 3.09 28.63 -2.56
CA SER A 280 4.20 28.52 -3.51
C SER A 280 4.60 27.05 -3.74
N VAL A 281 4.61 26.24 -2.68
CA VAL A 281 5.03 24.82 -2.75
C VAL A 281 3.90 23.91 -3.25
N GLU A 282 2.63 24.24 -2.98
CA GLU A 282 1.44 23.55 -3.52
C GLU A 282 1.43 23.49 -5.05
N SER A 283 1.97 24.53 -5.70
CA SER A 283 2.06 24.61 -7.17
C SER A 283 3.12 23.66 -7.76
N GLN A 284 3.99 23.06 -6.94
CA GLN A 284 5.05 22.12 -7.35
C GLN A 284 4.86 20.69 -6.82
N LEU A 285 3.77 20.44 -6.08
CA LEU A 285 3.50 19.16 -5.42
C LEU A 285 3.41 17.96 -6.37
N ASP A 286 2.88 18.14 -7.58
CA ASP A 286 2.81 17.06 -8.58
C ASP A 286 4.20 16.56 -8.99
N LEU A 287 5.18 17.46 -9.03
CA LEU A 287 6.58 17.12 -9.36
C LEU A 287 7.27 16.47 -8.15
N SER A 288 7.06 16.99 -6.94
CA SER A 288 7.63 16.43 -5.71
C SER A 288 7.08 15.04 -5.37
N LEU A 289 5.80 14.79 -5.61
CA LEU A 289 5.19 13.45 -5.46
C LEU A 289 5.86 12.44 -6.40
N SER A 290 6.06 12.78 -7.68
CA SER A 290 6.72 11.87 -8.62
C SER A 290 8.14 11.48 -8.18
N ARG A 291 8.89 12.44 -7.59
CA ARG A 291 10.25 12.24 -7.13
C ARG A 291 10.33 11.41 -5.84
N ILE A 292 9.56 11.77 -4.82
CA ILE A 292 9.49 11.02 -3.54
C ILE A 292 9.05 9.57 -3.78
N LEU A 293 8.09 9.34 -4.68
CA LEU A 293 7.60 7.99 -4.97
C LEU A 293 8.56 7.13 -5.79
N THR A 294 9.55 7.76 -6.43
CA THR A 294 10.62 7.08 -7.18
C THR A 294 11.81 6.76 -6.26
N GLU A 295 12.05 7.59 -5.25
CA GLU A 295 13.14 7.44 -4.26
C GLU A 295 12.76 6.54 -3.06
N ALA A 296 11.47 6.26 -2.84
CA ALA A 296 10.93 5.37 -1.78
C ALA A 296 10.47 3.98 -2.27
#